data_AF-A0A521A3B9-F1
#
_entry.id   AF-A0A521A3B9-F1
#
_cell.length_a   1.000
_cell.length_b   1.000
_cell.length_c   1.000
_cell.angle_alpha   90.00
_cell.angle_beta   90.00
_cell.angle_gamma   90.00
#
_symmetry.space_group_name_H-M   'P 1'
#
loop_
_entity.id
_entity.type
_entity.pdbx_description
1 polymer ?
#
loop_
_entity_poly.entity_id
_entity_poly.type
_entity_poly.pdbx_seq_one_letter_code
_entity_poly.pdbx_strand_id
1 'polypeptide(L)'
;MKFKKSDLKETIFKGEKRLKLVLPCINQSDKNDNVIKEYIAYKIFEIISPYYFKVRMVDIEFEELKKNKSKIHLVKGFLIEDDERLAKRIDGKVYDRSVHPLQQDDLTSVRNAFFQFMIGNTDFSQAYQHNVKLIFVEKKITPVPYDFDLAGLVNCSYAIVSQIGDKDMGIESVTQRKFRGFKRDMALFEQVRNEFIEKKPEIMATIDACQSYFDNEKEFSVARNYVLDFFEIIANERKYKNQILDQARLK
;
A
#
# COMPACT_ATOMS: atom_id res chain seq x y z
N MET A 1 1.66 9.40 -16.34
CA MET A 1 2.33 9.99 -17.51
C MET A 1 2.61 8.92 -18.56
N LYS A 2 2.55 9.24 -19.86
CA LYS A 2 2.90 8.34 -20.97
C LYS A 2 4.15 8.86 -21.66
N PHE A 3 5.08 7.98 -22.04
CA PHE A 3 6.33 8.36 -22.68
C PHE A 3 6.53 7.62 -24.00
N LYS A 4 7.22 8.24 -24.95
CA LYS A 4 7.70 7.51 -26.13
C LYS A 4 8.96 6.74 -25.75
N LYS A 5 9.09 5.52 -26.27
CA LYS A 5 10.26 4.66 -25.99
C LYS A 5 11.59 5.29 -26.39
N SER A 6 11.61 6.12 -27.44
CA SER A 6 12.78 6.88 -27.90
C SER A 6 13.33 7.78 -26.80
N ASP A 7 12.44 8.46 -26.08
CA ASP A 7 12.76 9.55 -25.16
C ASP A 7 13.35 9.01 -23.84
N LEU A 8 13.22 7.71 -23.60
CA LEU A 8 13.64 7.04 -22.36
C LEU A 8 14.89 6.17 -22.52
N LYS A 9 15.46 6.02 -23.72
CA LYS A 9 16.55 5.04 -23.97
C LYS A 9 17.79 5.24 -23.09
N GLU A 10 18.08 6.47 -22.72
CA GLU A 10 19.26 6.88 -21.95
C GLU A 10 18.89 7.45 -20.58
N THR A 11 17.66 7.22 -20.11
CA THR A 11 17.20 7.68 -18.80
C THR A 11 17.06 6.53 -17.81
N ILE A 12 16.96 6.87 -16.53
CA ILE A 12 16.62 5.91 -15.46
C ILE A 12 15.25 5.24 -15.66
N PHE A 13 14.42 5.75 -16.58
CA PHE A 13 13.09 5.23 -16.89
C PHE A 13 13.10 4.34 -18.14
N LYS A 14 14.27 3.85 -18.57
CA LYS A 14 14.42 3.06 -19.79
C LYS A 14 13.42 1.92 -19.90
N GLY A 15 12.59 2.05 -20.92
CA GLY A 15 11.60 1.07 -21.34
C GLY A 15 10.27 1.14 -20.60
N GLU A 16 10.13 1.99 -19.58
CA GLU A 16 8.83 2.31 -19.01
C GLU A 16 7.92 2.85 -20.12
N LYS A 17 6.67 2.38 -20.21
CA LYS A 17 5.69 2.94 -21.16
C LYS A 17 4.80 3.98 -20.49
N ARG A 18 4.50 3.73 -19.22
CA ARG A 18 3.67 4.53 -18.34
C ARG A 18 4.35 4.55 -16.97
N LEU A 19 4.24 5.69 -16.29
CA LEU A 19 4.56 5.79 -14.87
C LEU A 19 3.38 6.52 -14.20
N LYS A 20 2.88 5.98 -13.09
CA LYS A 20 1.92 6.69 -12.24
C LYS A 20 2.73 7.61 -11.34
N LEU A 21 2.37 8.89 -11.31
CA LEU A 21 2.93 9.88 -10.41
C LEU A 21 1.89 10.15 -9.34
N VAL A 22 2.23 9.89 -8.08
CA VAL A 22 1.41 10.23 -6.92
C VAL A 22 1.80 11.63 -6.47
N LEU A 23 0.79 12.45 -6.24
CA LEU A 23 0.88 13.84 -5.80
C LEU A 23 -0.05 14.03 -4.61
N PRO A 24 0.16 15.06 -3.78
CA PRO A 24 -0.78 15.36 -2.73
C PRO A 24 -2.16 15.71 -3.30
N CYS A 25 -3.21 15.04 -2.80
CA CYS A 25 -4.58 15.22 -3.31
C CYS A 25 -5.16 16.60 -2.97
N ILE A 26 -4.81 17.16 -1.81
CA ILE A 26 -5.30 18.45 -1.31
C ILE A 26 -4.12 19.34 -0.95
N ASN A 27 -4.20 20.62 -1.31
CA ASN A 27 -3.19 21.60 -0.95
C ASN A 27 -3.40 22.11 0.49
N GLN A 28 -2.96 21.30 1.46
CA GLN A 28 -3.00 21.56 2.90
C GLN A 28 -1.62 21.38 3.55
N SER A 29 -1.49 21.64 4.85
CA SER A 29 -0.19 21.66 5.55
C SER A 29 0.50 20.29 5.59
N ASP A 30 -0.27 19.20 5.73
CA ASP A 30 0.17 17.81 5.84
C ASP A 30 0.28 17.10 4.48
N LYS A 31 0.12 17.83 3.37
CA LYS A 31 0.02 17.28 2.02
C LYS A 31 1.22 16.40 1.63
N ASN A 32 2.44 16.84 1.98
CA ASN A 32 3.67 16.10 1.68
C ASN A 32 3.82 14.89 2.60
N ASP A 33 3.51 15.06 3.90
CA ASP A 33 3.57 13.99 4.89
C ASP A 33 2.64 12.83 4.54
N ASN A 34 1.43 13.12 4.02
CA ASN A 34 0.50 12.11 3.54
C ASN A 34 1.08 11.29 2.37
N VAL A 35 1.73 11.95 1.41
CA VAL A 35 2.41 11.27 0.29
C VAL A 35 3.56 10.39 0.79
N ILE A 36 4.31 10.85 1.80
CA ILE A 36 5.42 10.09 2.38
C ILE A 36 4.90 8.86 3.13
N LYS A 37 3.80 8.98 3.89
CA LYS A 37 3.16 7.83 4.54
C LYS A 37 2.67 6.79 3.54
N GLU A 38 2.08 7.24 2.42
CA GLU A 38 1.67 6.32 1.34
C GLU A 38 2.90 5.63 0.72
N TYR A 39 3.97 6.38 0.44
CA TYR A 39 5.23 5.83 -0.04
C TYR A 39 5.82 4.77 0.90
N ILE A 40 5.78 5.03 2.22
CA ILE A 40 6.20 4.07 3.25
C ILE A 40 5.42 2.76 3.14
N ALA A 41 4.10 2.80 2.90
CA ALA A 41 3.30 1.59 2.72
C ALA A 41 3.81 0.71 1.56
N TYR A 42 4.18 1.30 0.42
CA TYR A 42 4.82 0.56 -0.69
C TYR A 42 6.17 -0.01 -0.28
N LYS A 43 7.02 0.77 0.41
CA LYS A 43 8.34 0.32 0.86
C LYS A 43 8.25 -0.83 1.86
N ILE A 44 7.25 -0.83 2.73
CA ILE A 44 6.99 -1.94 3.64
C ILE A 44 6.54 -3.19 2.86
N PHE A 45 5.68 -3.04 1.85
CA PHE A 45 5.21 -4.19 1.07
C PHE A 45 6.33 -4.85 0.25
N GLU A 46 7.30 -4.08 -0.23
CA GLU A 46 8.53 -4.60 -0.87
C GLU A 46 9.32 -5.55 0.02
N ILE A 47 9.33 -5.33 1.33
CA ILE A 47 10.00 -6.22 2.29
C ILE A 47 9.19 -7.52 2.47
N ILE A 48 7.86 -7.43 2.46
CA ILE A 48 6.97 -8.54 2.81
C ILE A 48 6.76 -9.50 1.63
N SER A 49 6.75 -8.99 0.39
CA SER A 49 6.37 -9.75 -0.80
C SER A 49 7.45 -9.66 -1.88
N PRO A 50 7.77 -10.76 -2.60
CA PRO A 50 8.59 -10.69 -3.81
C PRO A 50 7.85 -10.04 -5.00
N TYR A 51 6.53 -9.94 -4.90
CA TYR A 51 5.64 -9.37 -5.91
C TYR A 51 5.16 -8.01 -5.41
N TYR A 52 5.85 -6.94 -5.78
CA TYR A 52 5.62 -5.58 -5.28
C TYR A 52 5.89 -4.54 -6.35
N PHE A 53 5.21 -3.39 -6.31
CA PHE A 53 5.52 -2.26 -7.19
C PHE A 53 6.79 -1.55 -6.75
N LYS A 54 7.72 -1.31 -7.68
CA LYS A 54 8.83 -0.39 -7.41
C LYS A 54 8.30 1.04 -7.32
N VAL A 55 8.73 1.74 -6.27
CA VAL A 55 8.40 3.16 -6.06
C VAL A 55 9.65 4.01 -5.90
N ARG A 56 9.56 5.29 -6.28
CA ARG A 56 10.66 6.25 -6.15
C ARG A 56 10.16 7.64 -5.79
N MET A 57 10.59 8.17 -4.66
CA MET A 57 10.32 9.56 -4.27
C MET A 57 10.92 10.55 -5.27
N VAL A 58 10.21 11.66 -5.47
CA VAL A 58 10.62 12.80 -6.29
C VAL A 58 10.18 14.10 -5.61
N ASP A 59 11.03 15.12 -5.68
CA ASP A 59 10.64 16.50 -5.37
C ASP A 59 10.19 17.17 -6.67
N ILE A 60 9.06 17.88 -6.60
CA ILE A 60 8.39 18.43 -7.78
C ILE A 60 8.17 19.91 -7.59
N GLU A 61 8.60 20.67 -8.59
CA GLU A 61 8.35 22.09 -8.71
C GLU A 61 7.21 22.32 -9.72
N PHE A 62 6.11 22.91 -9.26
CA PHE A 62 5.00 23.35 -10.10
C PHE A 62 5.01 24.87 -10.23
N GLU A 63 5.12 25.38 -11.45
CA GLU A 63 4.88 26.78 -11.74
C GLU A 63 3.41 27.00 -12.13
N GLU A 64 2.64 27.64 -11.25
CA GLU A 64 1.28 28.05 -11.52
C GLU A 64 1.28 29.45 -12.16
N LEU A 65 0.95 29.51 -13.45
CA LEU A 65 0.78 30.78 -14.17
C LEU A 65 -0.63 31.36 -13.90
N LYS A 66 -0.69 32.44 -13.11
CA LYS A 66 -1.93 33.20 -12.86
C LYS A 66 -1.83 34.61 -13.42
N LYS A 67 -2.47 34.83 -14.57
CA LYS A 67 -2.43 36.10 -15.33
C LYS A 67 -0.97 36.51 -15.59
N ASN A 68 -0.47 37.55 -14.91
CA ASN A 68 0.88 38.11 -15.06
C ASN A 68 1.83 37.75 -13.91
N LYS A 69 1.47 36.76 -13.06
CA LYS A 69 2.31 36.31 -11.94
C LYS A 69 2.45 34.79 -12.01
N SER A 70 3.68 34.30 -11.82
CA SER A 70 3.93 32.90 -11.54
C SER A 70 4.01 32.65 -10.05
N LYS A 71 3.48 31.51 -9.59
CA LYS A 71 3.64 31.02 -8.23
C LYS A 71 4.29 29.64 -8.29
N ILE A 72 5.43 29.50 -7.66
CA ILE A 72 6.12 28.22 -7.54
C ILE A 72 5.56 27.46 -6.34
N HIS A 73 5.23 26.19 -6.54
CA HIS A 73 4.84 25.26 -5.49
C HIS A 73 5.82 24.09 -5.48
N LEU A 74 6.47 23.87 -4.34
CA LEU A 74 7.29 22.69 -4.10
C LEU A 74 6.44 21.65 -3.40
N VAL A 75 6.34 20.46 -3.98
CA VAL A 75 5.59 19.33 -3.40
C VAL A 75 6.37 18.04 -3.56
N LYS A 76 6.19 17.14 -2.61
CA LYS A 76 6.73 15.78 -2.67
C LYS A 76 5.75 14.89 -3.44
N GLY A 77 6.30 13.98 -4.22
CA GLY A 77 5.57 12.96 -4.95
C GLY A 77 6.37 11.66 -5.00
N PHE A 78 5.78 10.62 -5.55
CA PHE A 78 6.54 9.42 -5.92
C PHE A 78 6.00 8.78 -7.20
N LEU A 79 6.90 8.12 -7.92
CA LEU A 79 6.59 7.35 -9.10
C LEU A 79 6.31 5.90 -8.71
N ILE A 80 5.32 5.28 -9.36
CA ILE A 80 5.00 3.85 -9.25
C ILE A 80 5.24 3.17 -10.60
N GLU A 81 5.92 2.02 -10.55
CA GLU A 81 6.13 1.10 -11.69
C GLU A 81 4.79 0.70 -12.35
N ASP A 82 4.78 0.53 -13.67
CA ASP A 82 3.60 0.05 -14.41
C ASP A 82 3.29 -1.42 -14.06
N ASP A 83 2.03 -1.82 -14.10
CA ASP A 83 1.62 -3.19 -13.80
C ASP A 83 2.14 -4.21 -14.83
N GLU A 84 2.21 -3.87 -16.12
CA GLU A 84 2.87 -4.71 -17.13
C GLU A 84 4.37 -4.90 -16.84
N ARG A 85 5.00 -3.89 -16.23
CA ARG A 85 6.43 -3.89 -15.90
C ARG A 85 6.73 -4.76 -14.71
N LEU A 86 5.94 -4.61 -13.65
CA LEU A 86 5.93 -5.53 -12.52
C LEU A 86 5.75 -6.97 -13.01
N ALA A 87 4.69 -7.23 -13.79
CA ALA A 87 4.39 -8.57 -14.29
C ALA A 87 5.58 -9.14 -15.06
N LYS A 88 6.16 -8.38 -15.99
CA LYS A 88 7.33 -8.81 -16.76
C LYS A 88 8.56 -9.08 -15.88
N ARG A 89 8.81 -8.28 -14.84
CA ARG A 89 9.95 -8.43 -13.95
C ARG A 89 9.92 -9.75 -13.15
N ILE A 90 8.73 -10.28 -12.90
CA ILE A 90 8.53 -11.52 -12.16
C ILE A 90 8.10 -12.69 -13.07
N ASP A 91 8.36 -12.59 -14.38
CA ASP A 91 7.95 -13.58 -15.39
C ASP A 91 6.46 -13.95 -15.36
N GLY A 92 5.62 -13.00 -14.93
CA GLY A 92 4.18 -13.12 -14.81
C GLY A 92 3.42 -12.33 -15.87
N LYS A 93 2.09 -12.34 -15.74
CA LYS A 93 1.15 -11.59 -16.58
C LYS A 93 0.07 -10.92 -15.74
N VAL A 94 -0.29 -9.69 -16.08
CA VAL A 94 -1.47 -9.04 -15.48
C VAL A 94 -2.72 -9.87 -15.77
N TYR A 95 -3.55 -10.05 -14.74
CA TYR A 95 -4.74 -10.88 -14.78
C TYR A 95 -6.01 -10.03 -14.60
N ASP A 96 -6.59 -9.57 -15.71
CA ASP A 96 -7.71 -8.61 -15.72
C ASP A 96 -9.10 -9.25 -15.61
N ARG A 97 -9.21 -10.46 -15.05
CA ARG A 97 -10.51 -11.13 -14.85
C ARG A 97 -10.87 -11.17 -13.37
N SER A 98 -12.16 -11.01 -13.06
CA SER A 98 -12.64 -11.22 -11.69
C SER A 98 -12.45 -12.68 -11.31
N VAL A 99 -11.85 -12.90 -10.14
CA VAL A 99 -11.62 -14.22 -9.55
C VAL A 99 -11.94 -14.10 -8.07
N HIS A 100 -12.68 -15.09 -7.57
CA HIS A 100 -13.03 -15.12 -6.16
C HIS A 100 -11.74 -15.14 -5.32
N PRO A 101 -11.63 -14.37 -4.23
CA PRO A 101 -10.41 -14.34 -3.41
C PRO A 101 -9.94 -15.72 -2.98
N LEU A 102 -10.88 -16.64 -2.68
CA LEU A 102 -10.57 -18.02 -2.32
C LEU A 102 -9.87 -18.84 -3.42
N GLN A 103 -9.92 -18.41 -4.68
CA GLN A 103 -9.27 -19.04 -5.84
C GLN A 103 -7.90 -18.43 -6.17
N GLN A 104 -7.48 -17.39 -5.45
CA GLN A 104 -6.13 -16.81 -5.53
C GLN A 104 -5.16 -17.65 -4.68
N ASP A 105 -3.85 -17.49 -4.89
CA ASP A 105 -2.83 -18.17 -4.09
C ASP A 105 -3.02 -17.87 -2.60
N ASP A 106 -3.11 -18.94 -1.80
CA ASP A 106 -3.45 -18.83 -0.39
C ASP A 106 -2.41 -18.03 0.39
N LEU A 107 -1.14 -18.33 0.18
CA LEU A 107 -0.04 -17.73 0.94
C LEU A 107 0.09 -16.22 0.67
N THR A 108 0.14 -15.82 -0.61
CA THR A 108 0.19 -14.40 -0.98
C THR A 108 -1.10 -13.66 -0.61
N SER A 109 -2.25 -14.33 -0.60
CA SER A 109 -3.50 -13.75 -0.11
C SER A 109 -3.48 -13.47 1.39
N VAL A 110 -2.94 -14.39 2.21
CA VAL A 110 -2.79 -14.17 3.66
C VAL A 110 -1.79 -13.05 3.92
N ARG A 111 -0.64 -13.01 3.23
CA ARG A 111 0.33 -11.90 3.32
C ARG A 111 -0.30 -10.55 2.99
N ASN A 112 -1.04 -10.48 1.88
CA ASN A 112 -1.76 -9.26 1.50
C ASN A 112 -2.76 -8.84 2.59
N ALA A 113 -3.52 -9.78 3.16
CA ALA A 113 -4.48 -9.46 4.21
C ALA A 113 -3.81 -8.93 5.49
N PHE A 114 -2.68 -9.51 5.91
CA PHE A 114 -1.89 -9.00 7.04
C PHE A 114 -1.33 -7.61 6.75
N PHE A 115 -0.81 -7.40 5.54
CA PHE A 115 -0.31 -6.09 5.13
C PHE A 115 -1.40 -5.02 5.16
N GLN A 116 -2.56 -5.29 4.56
CA GLN A 116 -3.69 -4.35 4.55
C GLN A 116 -4.17 -4.06 5.98
N PHE A 117 -4.20 -5.07 6.86
CA PHE A 117 -4.52 -4.88 8.28
C PHE A 117 -3.46 -4.02 9.00
N MET A 118 -2.17 -4.26 8.77
CA MET A 118 -1.08 -3.51 9.36
C MET A 118 -1.18 -2.02 9.05
N ILE A 119 -1.41 -1.65 7.79
CA ILE A 119 -1.55 -0.26 7.37
C ILE A 119 -2.96 0.31 7.62
N GLY A 120 -3.89 -0.48 8.17
CA GLY A 120 -5.26 -0.06 8.44
C GLY A 120 -6.06 0.24 7.17
N ASN A 121 -5.75 -0.41 6.05
CA ASN A 121 -6.46 -0.19 4.79
C ASN A 121 -7.66 -1.13 4.68
N THR A 122 -8.83 -0.52 4.57
CA THR A 122 -10.08 -1.23 4.30
C THR A 122 -10.64 -0.93 2.91
N ASP A 123 -10.03 0.00 2.17
CA ASP A 123 -10.43 0.38 0.82
C ASP A 123 -9.77 -0.50 -0.24
N PHE A 124 -10.14 -1.78 -0.27
CA PHE A 124 -9.70 -2.71 -1.31
C PHE A 124 -10.72 -3.80 -1.59
N SER A 125 -10.66 -4.38 -2.79
CA SER A 125 -11.42 -5.59 -3.13
C SER A 125 -10.63 -6.46 -4.10
N GLN A 126 -10.20 -7.63 -3.65
CA GLN A 126 -9.57 -8.65 -4.49
C GLN A 126 -10.51 -9.19 -5.57
N ALA A 127 -11.81 -9.28 -5.28
CA ALA A 127 -12.80 -9.78 -6.24
C ALA A 127 -13.06 -8.78 -7.37
N TYR A 128 -13.11 -7.48 -7.03
CA TYR A 128 -13.38 -6.39 -7.97
C TYR A 128 -12.10 -5.70 -8.48
N GLN A 129 -10.93 -6.14 -8.05
CA GLN A 129 -9.63 -5.52 -8.36
C GLN A 129 -9.56 -4.03 -8.02
N HIS A 130 -10.20 -3.64 -6.91
CA HIS A 130 -10.13 -2.28 -6.37
C HIS A 130 -8.91 -2.18 -5.43
N ASN A 131 -8.00 -1.25 -5.70
CA ASN A 131 -6.75 -1.03 -4.95
C ASN A 131 -5.89 -2.31 -4.78
N VAL A 132 -5.96 -3.18 -5.78
CA VAL A 132 -5.17 -4.40 -5.90
C VAL A 132 -5.09 -4.82 -7.37
N LYS A 133 -3.91 -5.24 -7.81
CA LYS A 133 -3.71 -5.91 -9.10
C LYS A 133 -3.58 -7.40 -8.90
N LEU A 134 -4.17 -8.19 -9.78
CA LEU A 134 -3.96 -9.62 -9.81
C LEU A 134 -2.90 -9.94 -10.87
N ILE A 135 -1.88 -10.69 -10.47
CA ILE A 135 -0.81 -11.12 -11.35
C ILE A 135 -0.81 -12.65 -11.41
N PHE A 136 -0.86 -13.20 -12.62
CA PHE A 136 -0.68 -14.62 -12.85
C PHE A 136 0.82 -14.91 -12.96
N VAL A 137 1.36 -15.63 -11.98
CA VAL A 137 2.79 -15.97 -11.87
C VAL A 137 2.90 -17.37 -11.27
N GLU A 138 3.84 -18.18 -11.77
CA GLU A 138 4.05 -19.57 -11.29
C GLU A 138 2.76 -20.43 -11.25
N LYS A 139 1.88 -20.26 -12.24
CA LYS A 139 0.56 -20.92 -12.36
C LYS A 139 -0.45 -20.55 -11.27
N LYS A 140 -0.20 -19.47 -10.51
CA LYS A 140 -1.09 -18.99 -9.47
C LYS A 140 -1.49 -17.54 -9.70
N ILE A 141 -2.59 -17.13 -9.09
CA ILE A 141 -3.08 -15.75 -9.12
C ILE A 141 -2.68 -15.08 -7.80
N THR A 142 -1.84 -14.06 -7.89
CA THR A 142 -1.27 -13.35 -6.74
C THR A 142 -1.80 -11.93 -6.66
N PRO A 143 -2.34 -11.50 -5.50
CA PRO A 143 -2.72 -10.12 -5.26
C PRO A 143 -1.50 -9.24 -4.96
N VAL A 144 -1.42 -8.09 -5.63
CA VAL A 144 -0.42 -7.04 -5.37
C VAL A 144 -1.18 -5.74 -5.05
N PRO A 145 -1.18 -5.28 -3.79
CA PRO A 145 -1.91 -4.10 -3.36
C PRO A 145 -1.25 -2.80 -3.88
N TYR A 146 -2.07 -1.78 -4.11
CA TYR A 146 -1.65 -0.43 -4.50
C TYR A 146 -2.77 0.57 -4.16
N ASP A 147 -2.50 1.88 -4.23
CA ASP A 147 -3.36 2.98 -3.74
C ASP A 147 -3.64 2.86 -2.24
N PHE A 148 -2.89 3.61 -1.42
CA PHE A 148 -2.98 3.53 0.04
C PHE A 148 -3.38 4.84 0.71
N ASP A 149 -3.85 5.82 -0.06
CA ASP A 149 -4.21 7.16 0.43
C ASP A 149 -5.33 7.12 1.49
N LEU A 150 -6.25 6.15 1.39
CA LEU A 150 -7.32 5.92 2.36
C LEU A 150 -6.95 4.99 3.53
N ALA A 151 -5.68 4.57 3.64
CA ALA A 151 -5.24 3.70 4.72
C ALA A 151 -5.11 4.45 6.06
N GLY A 152 -5.39 3.77 7.18
CA GLY A 152 -5.21 4.31 8.52
C GLY A 152 -3.79 4.79 8.85
N LEU A 153 -2.77 4.20 8.22
CA LEU A 153 -1.38 4.66 8.30
C LEU A 153 -1.21 6.08 7.73
N VAL A 154 -1.92 6.39 6.64
CA VAL A 154 -1.85 7.70 5.99
C VAL A 154 -2.71 8.70 6.75
N ASN A 155 -3.95 8.30 7.06
CA ASN A 155 -4.94 9.11 7.79
C ASN A 155 -5.13 10.50 7.17
N CYS A 156 -5.31 10.56 5.84
CA CYS A 156 -5.60 11.80 5.15
C CYS A 156 -6.87 12.48 5.72
N SER A 157 -6.89 13.80 5.73
CA SER A 157 -8.05 14.60 6.21
C SER A 157 -9.36 14.32 5.46
N TYR A 158 -9.27 13.85 4.23
CA TYR A 158 -10.39 13.47 3.37
C TYR A 158 -10.72 11.97 3.42
N ALA A 159 -9.97 11.18 4.18
CA ALA A 159 -10.16 9.74 4.21
C ALA A 159 -11.50 9.38 4.86
N ILE A 160 -12.24 8.51 4.19
CA ILE A 160 -13.52 7.99 4.67
C ILE A 160 -13.44 6.48 4.83
N VAL A 161 -14.16 5.95 5.82
CA VAL A 161 -14.33 4.50 5.99
C VAL A 161 -15.06 3.94 4.77
N SER A 162 -14.49 2.94 4.10
CA SER A 162 -15.12 2.33 2.92
C SER A 162 -16.46 1.71 3.26
N GLN A 163 -17.39 1.75 2.31
CA GLN A 163 -18.71 1.13 2.46
C GLN A 163 -18.82 -0.09 1.54
N ILE A 164 -19.50 -1.14 1.99
CA ILE A 164 -19.79 -2.34 1.18
C ILE A 164 -21.29 -2.37 0.93
N GLY A 165 -21.73 -1.74 -0.16
CA GLY A 165 -23.14 -1.43 -0.36
C GLY A 165 -23.66 -0.58 0.81
N ASP A 166 -24.82 -0.93 1.35
CA ASP A 166 -25.44 -0.20 2.48
C ASP A 166 -24.94 -0.66 3.87
N LYS A 167 -23.89 -1.49 3.94
CA LYS A 167 -23.40 -2.07 5.20
C LYS A 167 -22.20 -1.31 5.74
N ASP A 168 -22.31 -0.90 7.00
CA ASP A 168 -21.21 -0.42 7.83
C ASP A 168 -20.17 -1.55 8.04
N MET A 169 -18.89 -1.19 7.98
CA MET A 169 -17.77 -2.09 8.26
C MET A 169 -17.54 -2.33 9.76
N GLY A 170 -18.29 -1.64 10.62
CA GLY A 170 -18.17 -1.71 12.08
C GLY A 170 -16.93 -1.00 12.61
N ILE A 171 -16.47 0.02 11.87
CA ILE A 171 -15.39 0.93 12.28
C ILE A 171 -15.81 2.37 11.97
N GLU A 172 -15.43 3.30 12.84
CA GLU A 172 -15.84 4.71 12.77
C GLU A 172 -14.77 5.60 12.15
N SER A 173 -13.54 5.09 12.04
CA SER A 173 -12.39 5.82 11.51
C SER A 173 -11.46 4.90 10.73
N VAL A 174 -10.79 5.43 9.71
CA VAL A 174 -9.78 4.70 8.93
C VAL A 174 -8.59 4.24 9.77
N THR A 175 -8.33 4.87 10.91
CA THR A 175 -7.27 4.44 11.84
C THR A 175 -7.64 3.19 12.63
N GLN A 176 -8.92 2.82 12.71
CA GLN A 176 -9.36 1.56 13.31
C GLN A 176 -9.12 0.41 12.34
N ARG A 177 -8.25 -0.54 12.73
CA ARG A 177 -7.93 -1.70 11.88
C ARG A 177 -9.10 -2.68 11.81
N LYS A 178 -9.39 -3.16 10.60
CA LYS A 178 -10.33 -4.26 10.37
C LYS A 178 -9.69 -5.31 9.50
N PHE A 179 -9.57 -6.54 9.99
CA PHE A 179 -9.08 -7.64 9.17
C PHE A 179 -10.13 -8.03 8.14
N ARG A 180 -9.76 -8.02 6.86
CA ARG A 180 -10.67 -8.33 5.73
C ARG A 180 -10.20 -9.53 4.90
N GLY A 181 -9.21 -10.26 5.40
CA GLY A 181 -8.73 -11.50 4.79
C GLY A 181 -9.74 -12.64 4.91
N PHE A 182 -9.58 -13.63 4.04
CA PHE A 182 -10.38 -14.86 4.07
C PHE A 182 -9.73 -15.91 4.94
N LYS A 183 -10.56 -16.78 5.55
CA LYS A 183 -10.10 -17.93 6.31
C LYS A 183 -9.35 -18.88 5.37
N ARG A 184 -8.14 -19.28 5.80
CA ARG A 184 -7.26 -20.24 5.13
C ARG A 184 -6.78 -21.27 6.15
N ASP A 185 -5.87 -22.14 5.73
CA ASP A 185 -5.14 -23.01 6.64
C ASP A 185 -4.50 -22.18 7.76
N MET A 186 -4.69 -22.63 9.01
CA MET A 186 -4.10 -22.00 10.19
C MET A 186 -2.57 -22.01 10.14
N ALA A 187 -1.97 -23.04 9.53
CA ALA A 187 -0.52 -23.10 9.35
C ALA A 187 0.00 -21.92 8.50
N LEU A 188 -0.76 -21.48 7.49
CA LEU A 188 -0.40 -20.30 6.68
C LEU A 188 -0.54 -19.00 7.47
N PHE A 189 -1.54 -18.89 8.34
CA PHE A 189 -1.71 -17.73 9.22
C PHE A 189 -0.56 -17.59 10.21
N GLU A 190 -0.12 -18.69 10.83
CA GLU A 190 1.04 -18.69 11.73
C GLU A 190 2.35 -18.46 10.97
N GLN A 191 2.51 -19.07 9.79
CA GLN A 191 3.67 -18.81 8.93
C GLN A 191 3.80 -17.32 8.63
N VAL A 192 2.72 -16.68 8.13
CA VAL A 192 2.75 -15.26 7.77
C VAL A 192 2.90 -14.37 9.00
N ARG A 193 2.27 -14.71 10.12
CA ARG A 193 2.45 -14.00 11.39
C ARG A 193 3.93 -13.97 11.79
N ASN A 194 4.61 -15.11 11.75
CA ASN A 194 6.03 -15.21 12.08
C ASN A 194 6.90 -14.45 11.09
N GLU A 195 6.62 -14.53 9.79
CA GLU A 195 7.34 -13.74 8.76
C GLU A 195 7.28 -12.23 9.04
N PHE A 196 6.12 -11.70 9.46
CA PHE A 196 6.01 -10.28 9.83
C PHE A 196 6.80 -9.96 11.10
N ILE A 197 6.70 -10.81 12.14
CA ILE A 197 7.45 -10.62 13.39
C ILE A 197 8.96 -10.59 13.12
N GLU A 198 9.47 -11.52 12.32
CA GLU A 198 10.88 -11.60 11.93
C GLU A 198 11.32 -10.37 11.13
N LYS A 199 10.45 -9.85 10.25
CA LYS A 199 10.73 -8.65 9.44
C LYS A 199 10.53 -7.33 10.18
N LYS A 200 10.04 -7.33 11.43
CA LYS A 200 9.83 -6.12 12.24
C LYS A 200 11.05 -5.17 12.23
N PRO A 201 12.30 -5.62 12.48
CA PRO A 201 13.45 -4.71 12.49
C PRO A 201 13.69 -4.01 11.15
N GLU A 202 13.59 -4.74 10.04
CA GLU A 202 13.79 -4.20 8.69
C GLU A 202 12.68 -3.21 8.29
N ILE A 203 11.43 -3.54 8.62
CA ILE A 203 10.26 -2.67 8.43
C ILE A 203 10.44 -1.36 9.20
N MET A 204 10.80 -1.44 10.49
CA MET A 204 10.99 -0.23 11.30
C MET A 204 12.18 0.60 10.82
N ALA A 205 13.29 -0.03 10.44
CA ALA A 205 14.44 0.68 9.87
C ALA A 205 14.10 1.42 8.56
N THR A 206 13.23 0.83 7.74
CA THR A 206 12.76 1.45 6.48
C THR A 206 11.89 2.68 6.75
N ILE A 207 11.03 2.62 7.77
CA ILE A 207 10.25 3.78 8.22
C ILE A 207 11.19 4.86 8.75
N ASP A 208 12.14 4.49 9.61
CA ASP A 208 13.08 5.42 10.24
C ASP A 208 13.96 6.14 9.20
N ALA A 209 14.36 5.45 8.14
CA ALA A 209 15.09 6.06 7.02
C ALA A 209 14.31 7.16 6.29
N CYS A 210 12.98 7.18 6.40
CA CYS A 210 12.12 8.19 5.79
C CYS A 210 11.90 9.42 6.70
N GLN A 211 12.39 9.43 7.94
CA GLN A 211 12.15 10.51 8.92
C GLN A 211 12.49 11.89 8.35
N SER A 212 13.64 12.01 7.67
CA SER A 212 14.09 13.29 7.09
C SER A 212 13.23 13.81 5.94
N TYR A 213 12.30 13.01 5.41
CA TYR A 213 11.40 13.45 4.35
C TYR A 213 10.18 14.18 4.90
N PHE A 214 9.80 13.96 6.15
CA PHE A 214 8.62 14.58 6.75
C PHE A 214 8.85 16.07 7.01
N ASP A 215 7.83 16.87 6.69
CA ASP A 215 7.78 18.28 7.02
C ASP A 215 7.46 18.47 8.52
N ASN A 216 6.69 17.55 9.11
CA ASN A 216 6.31 17.56 10.53
C ASN A 216 6.74 16.27 11.26
N GLU A 217 7.63 16.41 12.25
CA GLU A 217 8.13 15.30 13.08
C GLU A 217 7.01 14.54 13.83
N LYS A 218 5.91 15.22 14.15
CA LYS A 218 4.75 14.56 14.78
C LYS A 218 4.10 13.56 13.82
N GLU A 219 3.99 13.90 12.53
CA GLU A 219 3.39 13.01 11.53
C GLU A 219 4.25 11.76 11.31
N PHE A 220 5.58 11.92 11.34
CA PHE A 220 6.50 10.78 11.37
C PHE A 220 6.27 9.88 12.58
N SER A 221 6.22 10.48 13.78
CA SER A 221 6.02 9.73 15.03
C SER A 221 4.68 8.98 15.04
N VAL A 222 3.61 9.60 14.53
CA VAL A 222 2.28 8.97 14.39
C VAL A 222 2.35 7.78 13.45
N ALA A 223 2.92 7.94 12.25
CA ALA A 223 3.03 6.86 11.27
C ALA A 223 3.86 5.67 11.81
N ARG A 224 5.00 5.99 12.44
CA ARG A 224 5.89 4.99 13.05
C ARG A 224 5.20 4.22 14.18
N ASN A 225 4.52 4.93 15.09
CA ASN A 225 3.80 4.31 16.20
C ASN A 225 2.61 3.48 15.71
N TYR A 226 1.93 3.93 14.65
CA TYR A 226 0.85 3.16 14.05
C TYR A 226 1.34 1.78 13.61
N VAL A 227 2.48 1.67 12.93
CA VAL A 227 3.05 0.37 12.53
C VAL A 227 3.52 -0.45 13.74
N LEU A 228 4.09 0.18 14.78
CA LEU A 228 4.45 -0.51 16.03
C LEU A 228 3.23 -1.15 16.71
N ASP A 229 2.10 -0.45 16.76
CA ASP A 229 0.87 -0.97 17.37
C ASP A 229 0.37 -2.24 16.68
N PHE A 230 0.58 -2.38 15.35
CA PHE A 230 0.29 -3.63 14.65
C PHE A 230 1.16 -4.78 15.17
N PHE A 231 2.45 -4.55 15.41
CA PHE A 231 3.33 -5.57 15.96
C PHE A 231 2.93 -5.98 17.38
N GLU A 232 2.42 -5.05 18.19
CA GLU A 232 1.87 -5.36 19.52
C GLU A 232 0.57 -6.19 19.45
N ILE A 233 -0.19 -6.06 18.36
CA ILE A 233 -1.38 -6.90 18.11
C ILE A 233 -0.94 -8.33 17.75
N ILE A 234 -0.05 -8.49 16.78
CA ILE A 234 0.33 -9.83 16.29
C ILE A 234 1.28 -10.57 17.24
N ALA A 235 2.01 -9.88 18.13
CA ALA A 235 2.81 -10.52 19.17
C ALA A 235 1.96 -11.04 20.35
N ASN A 236 0.73 -10.55 20.51
CA ASN A 236 -0.15 -10.93 21.61
C ASN A 236 -1.20 -11.95 21.16
N GLU A 237 -1.14 -13.18 21.68
CA GLU A 237 -2.05 -14.28 21.28
C GLU A 237 -3.53 -13.91 21.33
N ARG A 238 -3.97 -13.24 22.40
CA ARG A 238 -5.38 -12.86 22.57
C ARG A 238 -5.81 -11.81 21.53
N LYS A 239 -4.99 -10.77 21.32
CA LYS A 239 -5.28 -9.73 20.33
C LYS A 239 -5.23 -10.31 18.91
N TYR A 240 -4.21 -11.11 18.60
CA TYR A 240 -4.07 -11.81 17.33
C TYR A 240 -5.31 -12.65 17.01
N LYS A 241 -5.72 -13.51 17.94
CA LYS A 241 -6.93 -14.32 17.78
C LYS A 241 -8.16 -13.45 17.53
N ASN A 242 -8.41 -12.46 18.39
CA ASN A 242 -9.66 -11.69 18.35
C ASN A 242 -9.76 -10.75 17.14
N GLN A 243 -8.64 -10.15 16.72
CA GLN A 243 -8.61 -9.11 15.68
C GLN A 243 -8.30 -9.64 14.29
N ILE A 244 -7.70 -10.83 14.17
CA ILE A 244 -7.32 -11.43 12.88
C ILE A 244 -8.04 -12.76 12.68
N LEU A 245 -7.79 -13.77 13.52
CA LEU A 245 -8.29 -15.13 13.28
C LEU A 245 -9.83 -15.21 13.33
N ASP A 246 -10.44 -14.65 14.37
CA ASP A 246 -11.88 -14.65 14.56
C ASP A 246 -12.60 -13.70 13.57
N GLN A 247 -11.86 -12.77 12.96
CA GLN A 247 -12.38 -11.83 11.96
C GLN A 247 -12.26 -12.35 10.53
N ALA A 248 -11.54 -13.46 10.30
CA ALA A 248 -11.31 -14.00 8.98
C ALA A 248 -12.62 -14.43 8.30
N ARG A 249 -12.84 -13.93 7.09
CA ARG A 249 -14.09 -14.14 6.34
C ARG A 249 -14.20 -15.56 5.80
N LEU A 250 -15.40 -16.14 5.87
CA LEU A 250 -15.69 -17.45 5.29
C LEU A 250 -16.11 -17.38 3.82
N LYS A 251 -16.69 -16.24 3.40
CA LYS A 251 -17.26 -15.97 2.07
C LYS A 251 -17.08 -14.50 1.69
#